data_AF-A0A929XZN6-F1
#
_entry.id   AF-A0A929XZN6-F1
#
_cell.length_a   1.000
_cell.length_b   1.000
_cell.length_c   1.000
_cell.angle_alpha   90.00
_cell.angle_beta   90.00
_cell.angle_gamma   90.00
#
_symmetry.space_group_name_H-M   'P 1'
#
loop_
_entity.id
_entity.type
_entity.pdbx_description
1 polymer ?
#
loop_
_entity_poly.entity_id
_entity_poly.type
_entity_poly.pdbx_seq_one_letter_code
_entity_poly.pdbx_strand_id
1 'polypeptide(L)'
;MKDGRVYVCHTFYHVYVACLKELHIRRKQEAERAGAATLVLSTMSNRFGDLFSRARASGLFQEVVRFEEKEAGFFPELAPLKRDTGSLLHNLWNRIRFCRKLAALEAPYVPIDFKHYQEIYVFCDSDPIGYFLNANKIRYHALEDGLNCIAANDTAHYDNRGHFALKAFLAKMGLIFIQNGYAKYCIDMEVNDLSLLKYSFHKYVEVPRKDLTDALTQEDKKLLLRIFIANDTDLKKLLMPQETGLRVLILTEPLCDPETRKRLFQDVVNQYGRIRGEKAQIMIKQHPRDLVDYREVFPDALLFGAGFPMEMLNLIPGLQFDRIVSVYTMLDALTCGKEKVFLGDDFMDRYEAPEIHRTNEAI
;
A
#
# COMPACT_ATOMS: atom_id res chain seq x y z
N MET A 1 -27.07 12.59 6.97
CA MET A 1 -25.89 11.93 6.40
C MET A 1 -24.93 13.03 5.98
N LYS A 2 -23.62 12.88 6.18
CA LYS A 2 -22.66 13.74 5.48
C LYS A 2 -22.66 13.22 4.03
N ASP A 3 -22.89 14.06 3.03
CA ASP A 3 -22.88 13.65 1.61
C ASP A 3 -21.44 13.52 1.09
N GLY A 4 -20.62 12.78 1.83
CA GLY A 4 -19.17 12.77 1.69
C GLY A 4 -18.57 11.38 1.51
N ARG A 5 -17.32 11.38 1.01
CA ARG A 5 -16.47 10.20 0.85
C ARG A 5 -15.51 10.10 2.03
N VAL A 6 -15.04 8.91 2.36
CA VAL A 6 -13.92 8.73 3.27
C VAL A 6 -12.92 7.72 2.72
N TYR A 7 -11.64 8.04 2.85
CA TYR A 7 -10.53 7.16 2.45
C TYR A 7 -9.75 6.75 3.70
N VAL A 8 -9.67 5.46 3.98
CA VAL A 8 -8.85 4.91 5.07
C VAL A 8 -7.51 4.45 4.51
N CYS A 9 -6.45 5.16 4.88
CA CYS A 9 -5.12 5.02 4.30
C CYS A 9 -4.10 4.57 5.37
N HIS A 10 -3.40 3.47 5.08
CA HIS A 10 -2.33 2.88 5.90
C HIS A 10 -0.94 3.16 5.33
N THR A 11 -0.84 3.51 4.05
CA THR A 11 0.42 3.80 3.36
C THR A 11 0.39 5.14 2.63
N PHE A 12 1.57 5.65 2.29
CA PHE A 12 1.68 6.85 1.44
C PHE A 12 1.08 6.64 0.05
N TYR A 13 1.12 5.40 -0.47
CA TYR A 13 0.49 5.04 -1.74
C TYR A 13 -1.03 5.17 -1.66
N HIS A 14 -1.66 4.75 -0.54
CA HIS A 14 -3.11 4.89 -0.34
C HIS A 14 -3.53 6.36 -0.38
N VAL A 15 -2.77 7.23 0.31
CA VAL A 15 -3.02 8.68 0.29
C VAL A 15 -2.86 9.22 -1.12
N TYR A 16 -1.88 8.74 -1.88
CA TYR A 16 -1.67 9.17 -3.26
C TYR A 16 -2.86 8.82 -4.16
N VAL A 17 -3.34 7.57 -4.11
CA VAL A 17 -4.51 7.15 -4.88
C VAL A 17 -5.77 7.90 -4.44
N ALA A 18 -5.95 8.14 -3.13
CA ALA A 18 -7.05 8.98 -2.63
C ALA A 18 -6.99 10.42 -3.22
N CYS A 19 -5.80 11.02 -3.26
CA CYS A 19 -5.61 12.32 -3.91
C CYS A 19 -5.95 12.26 -5.41
N LEU A 20 -5.49 11.23 -6.12
CA LEU A 20 -5.79 11.05 -7.55
C LEU A 20 -7.31 10.98 -7.81
N LYS A 21 -8.04 10.22 -7.00
CA LYS A 21 -9.50 10.09 -7.11
C LYS A 21 -10.21 11.42 -6.85
N GLU A 22 -9.85 12.14 -5.80
CA GLU A 22 -10.46 13.45 -5.52
C GLU A 22 -10.14 14.50 -6.59
N LEU A 23 -8.94 14.50 -7.15
CA LEU A 23 -8.58 15.38 -8.26
C LEU A 23 -9.37 15.02 -9.52
N HIS A 24 -9.60 13.74 -9.78
CA HIS A 24 -10.42 13.29 -10.89
C HIS A 24 -11.88 13.72 -10.76
N ILE A 25 -12.46 13.56 -9.57
CA ILE A 25 -13.85 13.97 -9.26
C ILE A 25 -14.01 15.49 -9.40
N ARG A 26 -13.06 16.27 -8.86
CA ARG A 26 -13.02 17.74 -9.01
C ARG A 26 -13.17 18.19 -10.46
N ARG A 27 -12.53 17.50 -11.39
CA ARG A 27 -12.53 17.87 -12.82
C ARG A 27 -13.78 17.46 -13.56
N LYS A 28 -14.43 16.34 -13.20
CA LYS A 28 -15.64 15.85 -13.86
C LYS A 28 -16.90 16.73 -13.63
N GLN A 29 -16.73 17.96 -13.12
CA GLN A 29 -17.81 18.90 -12.82
C GLN A 29 -18.85 18.40 -11.80
N GLU A 30 -18.53 17.35 -11.04
CA GLU A 30 -19.18 17.07 -9.75
C GLU A 30 -18.63 18.03 -8.66
N ALA A 31 -18.47 19.32 -9.01
CA ALA A 31 -17.80 20.32 -8.20
C ALA A 31 -18.53 20.57 -6.86
N GLU A 32 -19.86 20.38 -6.83
CA GLU A 32 -20.64 20.43 -5.59
C GLU A 32 -20.26 19.34 -4.58
N ARG A 33 -19.73 18.20 -5.06
CA ARG A 33 -19.25 17.08 -4.23
C ARG A 33 -17.74 17.12 -4.00
N ALA A 34 -17.03 17.99 -4.70
CA ALA A 34 -15.58 18.03 -4.70
C ALA A 34 -15.05 18.63 -3.38
N GLY A 35 -14.20 17.88 -2.67
CA GLY A 35 -13.73 18.30 -1.35
C GLY A 35 -14.69 17.97 -0.20
N ALA A 36 -15.76 17.19 -0.44
CA ALA A 36 -16.57 16.55 0.62
C ALA A 36 -15.94 15.23 1.13
N ALA A 37 -14.63 15.09 1.00
CA ALA A 37 -13.91 13.87 1.36
C ALA A 37 -13.13 14.02 2.67
N THR A 38 -13.20 13.00 3.50
CA THR A 38 -12.37 12.85 4.69
C THR A 38 -11.21 11.90 4.39
N LEU A 39 -9.98 12.31 4.73
CA LEU A 39 -8.80 11.46 4.68
C LEU A 39 -8.49 10.93 6.08
N VAL A 40 -8.56 9.61 6.27
CA VAL A 40 -8.19 8.95 7.52
C VAL A 40 -6.81 8.33 7.37
N LEU A 41 -5.87 8.76 8.21
CA LEU A 41 -4.49 8.29 8.23
C LEU A 41 -4.30 7.29 9.38
N SER A 42 -4.36 6.00 9.06
CA SER A 42 -4.10 4.91 10.00
C SER A 42 -2.61 4.77 10.30
N THR A 43 -2.24 4.85 11.57
CA THR A 43 -0.84 4.71 11.99
C THR A 43 -0.39 3.26 12.14
N MET A 44 -1.23 2.28 11.78
CA MET A 44 -0.91 0.86 11.96
C MET A 44 0.32 0.44 11.15
N SER A 45 0.38 0.82 9.87
CA SER A 45 1.46 0.40 8.96
C SER A 45 2.53 1.46 8.75
N ASN A 46 2.21 2.74 8.94
CA ASN A 46 3.15 3.83 8.68
C ASN A 46 3.03 5.00 9.65
N ARG A 47 4.17 5.65 9.87
CA ARG A 47 4.21 6.97 10.49
C ARG A 47 4.14 8.03 9.40
N PHE A 48 2.96 8.62 9.22
CA PHE A 48 2.74 9.68 8.22
C PHE A 48 3.45 11.01 8.53
N GLY A 49 3.99 11.17 9.74
CA GLY A 49 4.74 12.36 10.13
C GLY A 49 3.96 13.65 9.88
N ASP A 50 4.57 14.57 9.13
CA ASP A 50 4.03 15.88 8.78
C ASP A 50 3.13 15.88 7.53
N LEU A 51 2.95 14.73 6.86
CA LEU A 51 1.96 14.57 5.77
C LEU A 51 0.56 14.99 6.23
N PHE A 52 0.20 14.69 7.48
CA PHE A 52 -1.08 15.11 8.07
C PHE A 52 -1.32 16.61 7.91
N SER A 53 -0.32 17.43 8.28
CA SER A 53 -0.41 18.89 8.22
C SER A 53 -0.45 19.38 6.78
N ARG A 54 0.35 18.79 5.89
CA ARG A 54 0.36 19.16 4.46
C ARG A 54 -0.91 18.77 3.72
N ALA A 55 -1.44 17.58 3.97
CA ALA A 55 -2.72 17.13 3.42
C ALA A 55 -3.86 18.05 3.87
N ARG A 56 -3.89 18.46 5.15
CA ARG A 56 -4.87 19.42 5.66
C ARG A 56 -4.73 20.81 5.02
N ALA A 57 -3.50 21.30 4.87
CA ALA A 57 -3.21 22.61 4.27
C ALA A 57 -3.48 22.64 2.75
N SER A 58 -3.52 21.48 2.09
CA SER A 58 -3.71 21.38 0.63
C SER A 58 -5.09 21.83 0.15
N GLY A 59 -6.11 21.81 1.02
CA GLY A 59 -7.50 22.02 0.65
C GLY A 59 -8.08 20.92 -0.25
N LEU A 60 -7.38 19.77 -0.42
CA LEU A 60 -7.88 18.64 -1.21
C LEU A 60 -9.01 17.88 -0.50
N PHE A 61 -8.92 17.78 0.83
CA PHE A 61 -9.86 17.08 1.69
C PHE A 61 -10.57 18.07 2.63
N GLN A 62 -11.84 17.80 2.94
CA GLN A 62 -12.60 18.57 3.93
C GLN A 62 -11.99 18.45 5.32
N GLU A 63 -11.58 17.23 5.64
CA GLU A 63 -11.15 16.81 6.95
C GLU A 63 -10.02 15.80 6.79
N VAL A 64 -9.01 15.90 7.65
CA VAL A 64 -7.94 14.92 7.75
C VAL A 64 -7.89 14.45 9.18
N VAL A 65 -8.00 13.15 9.40
CA VAL A 65 -8.13 12.54 10.73
C VAL A 65 -7.00 11.53 10.92
N ARG A 66 -6.43 11.48 12.12
CA ARG A 66 -5.50 10.41 12.51
C ARG A 66 -6.28 9.26 13.12
N PHE A 67 -5.91 8.05 12.75
CA PHE A 67 -6.48 6.84 13.29
C PHE A 67 -5.38 6.00 13.93
N GLU A 68 -5.41 5.90 15.26
CA GLU A 68 -4.48 5.04 16.00
C GLU A 68 -4.95 3.57 16.02
N GLU A 69 -5.15 3.02 14.83
CA GLU A 69 -5.62 1.66 14.64
C GLU A 69 -4.72 0.64 15.34
N LYS A 70 -5.30 -0.33 16.05
CA LYS A 70 -4.54 -1.31 16.83
C LYS A 70 -4.51 -2.65 16.13
N GLU A 71 -3.30 -3.08 15.76
CA GLU A 71 -3.08 -4.43 15.23
C GLU A 71 -3.59 -5.50 16.20
N ALA A 72 -3.97 -6.67 15.68
CA ALA A 72 -4.53 -7.75 16.51
C ALA A 72 -3.58 -8.21 17.63
N GLY A 73 -2.26 -8.05 17.47
CA GLY A 73 -1.25 -8.38 18.48
C GLY A 73 -1.28 -7.48 19.72
N PHE A 74 -1.82 -6.26 19.59
CA PHE A 74 -2.00 -5.32 20.70
C PHE A 74 -2.97 -5.86 21.76
N PHE A 75 -3.92 -6.71 21.35
CA PHE A 75 -4.96 -7.26 22.21
C PHE A 75 -4.62 -8.70 22.66
N PRO A 76 -4.05 -8.90 23.86
CA PRO A 76 -3.65 -10.23 24.33
C PRO A 76 -4.82 -11.22 24.40
N GLU A 77 -6.05 -10.73 24.56
CA GLU A 77 -7.24 -11.57 24.67
C GLU A 77 -7.68 -12.18 23.34
N LEU A 78 -7.05 -11.81 22.22
CA LEU A 78 -7.23 -12.43 20.91
C LEU A 78 -6.29 -13.62 20.69
N ALA A 79 -5.13 -13.67 21.36
CA ALA A 79 -4.11 -14.70 21.15
C ALA A 79 -4.64 -16.14 21.34
N PRO A 80 -5.47 -16.46 22.36
CA PRO A 80 -6.03 -17.81 22.50
C PRO A 80 -6.90 -18.25 21.33
N LEU A 81 -7.54 -17.30 20.62
CA LEU A 81 -8.44 -17.60 19.49
C LEU A 81 -7.68 -17.91 18.19
N LYS A 82 -6.38 -17.59 18.12
CA LYS A 82 -5.52 -17.92 16.96
C LYS A 82 -4.81 -19.27 17.10
N ARG A 83 -4.88 -19.93 18.27
CA ARG A 83 -4.22 -21.22 18.49
C ARG A 83 -4.93 -22.31 17.68
N ASP A 84 -4.16 -23.05 16.89
CA ASP A 84 -4.66 -24.23 16.20
C ASP A 84 -4.97 -25.31 17.23
N THR A 85 -6.18 -25.84 17.16
CA THR A 85 -6.69 -26.88 18.05
C THR A 85 -6.70 -28.26 17.40
N GLY A 86 -6.25 -28.39 16.14
CA GLY A 86 -6.33 -29.61 15.34
C GLY A 86 -7.75 -29.96 14.87
N SER A 87 -8.78 -29.22 15.30
CA SER A 87 -10.17 -29.43 14.91
C SER A 87 -10.67 -28.29 14.03
N LEU A 88 -11.08 -28.62 12.79
CA LEU A 88 -11.61 -27.64 11.83
C LEU A 88 -12.81 -26.87 12.41
N LEU A 89 -13.76 -27.56 13.02
CA LEU A 89 -14.96 -26.92 13.58
C LEU A 89 -14.63 -25.97 14.72
N HIS A 90 -13.72 -26.38 15.61
CA HIS A 90 -13.29 -25.54 16.73
C HIS A 90 -12.51 -24.31 16.23
N ASN A 91 -11.63 -24.48 15.26
CA ASN A 91 -10.89 -23.38 14.64
C ASN A 91 -11.82 -22.39 13.91
N LEU A 92 -12.84 -22.89 13.19
CA LEU A 92 -13.85 -22.04 12.56
C LEU A 92 -14.66 -21.26 13.60
N TRP A 93 -15.06 -21.90 14.69
CA TRP A 93 -15.74 -21.23 15.81
C TRP A 93 -14.86 -20.14 16.44
N ASN A 94 -13.59 -20.44 16.70
CA ASN A 94 -12.63 -19.47 17.21
C ASN A 94 -12.43 -18.30 16.23
N ARG A 95 -12.43 -18.55 14.92
CA ARG A 95 -12.34 -17.50 13.91
C ARG A 95 -13.56 -16.58 13.92
N ILE A 96 -14.78 -17.11 14.05
CA ILE A 96 -16.00 -16.30 14.19
C ILE A 96 -15.89 -15.39 15.43
N ARG A 97 -15.46 -15.96 16.56
CA ARG A 97 -15.24 -15.20 17.79
C ARG A 97 -14.14 -14.14 17.63
N PHE A 98 -13.05 -14.49 16.96
CA PHE A 98 -11.93 -13.58 16.70
C PHE A 98 -12.40 -12.37 15.91
N CYS A 99 -13.14 -12.57 14.80
CA CYS A 99 -13.61 -11.47 13.96
C CYS A 99 -14.50 -10.49 14.76
N ARG A 100 -15.42 -11.01 15.58
CA ARG A 100 -16.30 -10.18 16.42
C ARG A 100 -15.54 -9.48 17.54
N LYS A 101 -14.61 -10.17 18.18
CA LYS A 101 -13.86 -9.65 19.32
C LYS A 101 -12.85 -8.58 18.88
N LEU A 102 -12.13 -8.80 17.79
CA LEU A 102 -11.24 -7.78 17.21
C LEU A 102 -12.03 -6.51 16.87
N ALA A 103 -13.17 -6.62 16.18
CA ALA A 103 -14.01 -5.47 15.88
C ALA A 103 -14.50 -4.72 17.13
N ALA A 104 -14.89 -5.43 18.19
CA ALA A 104 -15.34 -4.82 19.43
C ALA A 104 -14.22 -4.12 20.21
N LEU A 105 -13.02 -4.72 20.21
CA LEU A 105 -11.83 -4.14 20.85
C LEU A 105 -11.28 -2.93 20.08
N GLU A 106 -11.43 -2.93 18.75
CA GLU A 106 -11.00 -1.82 17.90
C GLU A 106 -11.97 -0.63 17.94
N ALA A 107 -13.26 -0.87 18.20
CA ALA A 107 -14.30 0.16 18.16
C ALA A 107 -13.99 1.46 18.94
N PRO A 108 -13.38 1.44 20.14
CA PRO A 108 -13.03 2.66 20.88
C PRO A 108 -11.92 3.51 20.20
N TYR A 109 -11.13 2.93 19.30
CA TYR A 109 -10.04 3.62 18.60
C TYR A 109 -10.49 4.22 17.26
N VAL A 110 -11.65 3.83 16.75
CA VAL A 110 -12.20 4.32 15.49
C VAL A 110 -12.59 5.80 15.65
N PRO A 111 -11.95 6.73 14.90
CA PRO A 111 -12.02 8.16 15.22
C PRO A 111 -13.24 8.87 14.59
N ILE A 112 -13.99 8.18 13.74
CA ILE A 112 -15.12 8.74 12.99
C ILE A 112 -16.29 7.76 12.94
N ASP A 113 -17.51 8.27 12.87
CA ASP A 113 -18.68 7.44 12.57
C ASP A 113 -18.79 7.23 11.05
N PHE A 114 -18.39 6.05 10.60
CA PHE A 114 -18.46 5.66 9.20
C PHE A 114 -19.90 5.65 8.64
N LYS A 115 -20.94 5.49 9.48
CA LYS A 115 -22.33 5.51 9.03
C LYS A 115 -22.79 6.87 8.49
N HIS A 116 -22.01 7.92 8.74
CA HIS A 116 -22.28 9.24 8.19
C HIS A 116 -21.84 9.42 6.74
N TYR A 117 -21.02 8.52 6.19
CA TYR A 117 -20.47 8.64 4.83
C TYR A 117 -21.27 7.79 3.84
N GLN A 118 -21.44 8.30 2.62
CA GLN A 118 -22.10 7.55 1.55
C GLN A 118 -21.15 6.52 0.94
N GLU A 119 -19.87 6.89 0.85
CA GLU A 119 -18.84 6.17 0.12
C GLU A 119 -17.62 6.01 1.05
N ILE A 120 -17.25 4.76 1.34
CA ILE A 120 -16.18 4.41 2.26
C ILE A 120 -15.16 3.58 1.49
N TYR A 121 -13.96 4.09 1.31
CA TYR A 121 -12.87 3.44 0.58
C TYR A 121 -11.79 2.96 1.54
N VAL A 122 -11.42 1.68 1.47
CA VAL A 122 -10.42 1.03 2.32
C VAL A 122 -9.42 0.27 1.46
N PHE A 123 -8.13 0.56 1.60
CA PHE A 123 -7.07 -0.05 0.79
C PHE A 123 -6.50 -1.35 1.37
N CYS A 124 -6.52 -1.49 2.70
CA CYS A 124 -6.10 -2.71 3.38
C CYS A 124 -7.27 -3.19 4.23
N ASP A 125 -8.25 -3.84 3.61
CA ASP A 125 -9.42 -4.31 4.36
C ASP A 125 -9.09 -5.54 5.23
N SER A 126 -7.92 -6.17 5.06
CA SER A 126 -7.36 -7.13 6.03
C SER A 126 -6.96 -6.54 7.37
N ASP A 127 -6.77 -5.23 7.47
CA ASP A 127 -6.44 -4.58 8.73
C ASP A 127 -7.68 -4.52 9.65
N PRO A 128 -7.51 -4.23 10.97
CA PRO A 128 -8.60 -4.19 11.94
C PRO A 128 -9.85 -3.43 11.49
N ILE A 129 -9.69 -2.38 10.67
CA ILE A 129 -10.79 -1.61 10.10
C ILE A 129 -11.76 -2.47 9.29
N GLY A 130 -11.32 -3.43 8.49
CA GLY A 130 -12.23 -4.28 7.71
C GLY A 130 -13.05 -5.20 8.60
N TYR A 131 -12.45 -5.70 9.69
CA TYR A 131 -13.18 -6.45 10.73
C TYR A 131 -14.23 -5.56 11.41
N PHE A 132 -13.87 -4.33 11.77
CA PHE A 132 -14.79 -3.36 12.35
C PHE A 132 -15.97 -3.07 11.43
N LEU A 133 -15.73 -2.75 10.16
CA LEU A 133 -16.77 -2.46 9.17
C LEU A 133 -17.69 -3.66 8.97
N ASN A 134 -17.11 -4.86 8.80
CA ASN A 134 -17.88 -6.08 8.57
C ASN A 134 -18.74 -6.48 9.78
N ALA A 135 -18.21 -6.38 11.01
CA ALA A 135 -18.96 -6.68 12.23
C ALA A 135 -20.11 -5.68 12.47
N ASN A 136 -19.91 -4.41 12.11
CA ASN A 136 -20.91 -3.35 12.24
C ASN A 136 -21.84 -3.22 11.01
N LYS A 137 -21.72 -4.12 10.03
CA LYS A 137 -22.54 -4.15 8.81
C LYS A 137 -22.44 -2.88 7.97
N ILE A 138 -21.29 -2.22 8.02
CA ILE A 138 -21.02 -1.00 7.27
C ILE A 138 -20.47 -1.40 5.90
N ARG A 139 -21.10 -0.87 4.85
CA ARG A 139 -20.72 -1.18 3.47
C ARG A 139 -19.55 -0.30 3.03
N TYR A 140 -18.61 -0.88 2.30
CA TYR A 140 -17.38 -0.18 1.89
C TYR A 140 -16.87 -0.73 0.54
N HIS A 141 -16.08 0.09 -0.15
CA HIS A 141 -15.32 -0.25 -1.34
C HIS A 141 -13.90 -0.61 -0.91
N ALA A 142 -13.41 -1.77 -1.33
CA ALA A 142 -12.01 -2.15 -1.12
C ALA A 142 -11.17 -1.70 -2.32
N LEU A 143 -9.90 -1.40 -2.10
CA LEU A 143 -8.92 -1.09 -3.16
C LEU A 143 -7.67 -1.90 -2.91
N GLU A 144 -6.88 -2.17 -3.95
CA GLU A 144 -5.56 -2.78 -3.77
C GLU A 144 -4.63 -1.96 -2.87
N ASP A 145 -3.91 -2.64 -1.96
CA ASP A 145 -2.89 -2.05 -1.06
C ASP A 145 -1.69 -1.45 -1.84
N GLY A 146 -1.37 -2.05 -2.99
CA GLY A 146 -0.35 -1.58 -3.93
C GLY A 146 -0.76 -1.85 -5.37
N LEU A 147 -0.06 -1.25 -6.34
CA LEU A 147 -0.36 -1.46 -7.76
C LEU A 147 -0.24 -2.95 -8.14
N ASN A 148 -1.33 -3.57 -8.61
CA ASN A 148 -1.40 -4.99 -8.98
C ASN A 148 -0.99 -5.96 -7.85
N CYS A 149 -1.09 -5.56 -6.58
CA CYS A 149 -0.56 -6.34 -5.47
C CYS A 149 -1.24 -7.71 -5.31
N ILE A 150 -2.50 -7.86 -5.74
CA ILE A 150 -3.21 -9.15 -5.67
C ILE A 150 -2.58 -10.16 -6.64
N ALA A 151 -2.14 -9.71 -7.82
CA ALA A 151 -1.48 -10.59 -8.79
C ALA A 151 -0.16 -11.15 -8.21
N ALA A 152 0.58 -10.31 -7.48
CA ALA A 152 1.82 -10.71 -6.81
C ALA A 152 1.60 -11.55 -5.55
N ASN A 153 0.53 -11.28 -4.78
CA ASN A 153 0.24 -11.97 -3.54
C ASN A 153 -1.27 -12.01 -3.26
N ASP A 154 -1.91 -13.14 -3.59
CA ASP A 154 -3.34 -13.36 -3.34
C ASP A 154 -3.57 -13.81 -1.89
N THR A 155 -3.48 -12.84 -0.98
CA THR A 155 -3.64 -13.03 0.46
C THR A 155 -5.01 -13.59 0.84
N ALA A 156 -6.06 -13.31 0.05
CA ALA A 156 -7.38 -13.90 0.27
C ALA A 156 -7.33 -15.42 0.11
N HIS A 157 -6.71 -15.96 -0.94
CA HIS A 157 -6.57 -17.41 -1.10
C HIS A 157 -5.50 -17.98 -0.17
N TYR A 158 -4.35 -17.33 -0.04
CA TYR A 158 -3.23 -17.79 0.79
C TYR A 158 -3.61 -17.99 2.25
N ASP A 159 -4.21 -16.98 2.89
CA ASP A 159 -4.61 -17.06 4.31
C ASP A 159 -5.76 -18.05 4.53
N ASN A 160 -6.46 -18.44 3.46
CA ASN A 160 -7.65 -19.27 3.50
C ASN A 160 -7.47 -20.65 2.83
N ARG A 161 -6.24 -21.03 2.48
CA ARG A 161 -5.89 -22.33 1.87
C ARG A 161 -6.43 -23.55 2.64
N GLY A 162 -6.57 -24.67 1.93
CA GLY A 162 -7.12 -25.95 2.43
C GLY A 162 -8.66 -26.05 2.48
N HIS A 163 -9.38 -24.96 2.74
CA HIS A 163 -10.86 -24.95 2.81
C HIS A 163 -11.47 -23.63 2.30
N PHE A 164 -10.95 -23.10 1.19
CA PHE A 164 -11.31 -21.78 0.68
C PHE A 164 -12.82 -21.64 0.44
N ALA A 165 -13.44 -22.57 -0.30
CA ALA A 165 -14.88 -22.51 -0.62
C ALA A 165 -15.78 -22.45 0.62
N LEU A 166 -15.48 -23.25 1.65
CA LEU A 166 -16.20 -23.22 2.92
C LEU A 166 -16.03 -21.88 3.65
N LYS A 167 -14.78 -21.39 3.74
CA LYS A 167 -14.48 -20.10 4.38
C LYS A 167 -15.14 -18.94 3.61
N ALA A 168 -15.08 -18.94 2.28
CA ALA A 168 -15.74 -17.98 1.42
C ALA A 168 -17.26 -17.97 1.61
N PHE A 169 -17.89 -19.14 1.78
CA PHE A 169 -19.30 -19.24 2.12
C PHE A 169 -19.61 -18.61 3.49
N LEU A 170 -18.81 -18.90 4.52
CA LEU A 170 -18.97 -18.28 5.85
C LEU A 170 -18.75 -16.75 5.81
N ALA A 171 -17.82 -16.27 4.99
CA ALA A 171 -17.59 -14.84 4.76
C ALA A 171 -18.79 -14.17 4.08
N LYS A 172 -19.38 -14.82 3.05
CA LYS A 172 -20.63 -14.39 2.40
C LYS A 172 -21.80 -14.31 3.38
N MET A 173 -21.86 -15.21 4.36
CA MET A 173 -22.86 -15.16 5.44
C MET A 173 -22.59 -14.05 6.47
N GLY A 174 -21.37 -13.49 6.50
CA GLY A 174 -20.93 -12.47 7.44
C GLY A 174 -20.48 -13.05 8.79
N LEU A 175 -20.15 -14.34 8.84
CA LEU A 175 -19.73 -15.04 10.06
C LEU A 175 -18.23 -14.86 10.32
N ILE A 176 -17.42 -14.84 9.26
CA ILE A 176 -15.99 -14.55 9.30
C ILE A 176 -15.66 -13.43 8.32
N PHE A 177 -14.45 -12.89 8.43
CA PHE A 177 -13.90 -11.92 7.49
C PHE A 177 -12.90 -12.59 6.54
N ILE A 178 -12.96 -12.23 5.26
CA ILE A 178 -11.96 -12.50 4.23
C ILE A 178 -11.81 -11.20 3.42
N GLN A 179 -10.56 -10.77 3.25
CA GLN A 179 -10.13 -9.56 2.53
C GLN A 179 -10.41 -9.64 1.02
N ASN A 180 -9.99 -8.60 0.29
CA ASN A 180 -10.04 -8.53 -1.17
C ASN A 180 -11.44 -8.82 -1.70
N GLY A 181 -12.47 -8.14 -1.18
CA GLY A 181 -13.84 -8.22 -1.68
C GLY A 181 -14.71 -9.37 -1.12
N TYR A 182 -14.13 -10.41 -0.53
CA TYR A 182 -14.89 -11.59 -0.09
C TYR A 182 -15.79 -11.34 1.12
N ALA A 183 -15.54 -10.30 1.91
CA ALA A 183 -16.38 -9.92 3.03
C ALA A 183 -17.81 -9.57 2.59
N LYS A 184 -18.81 -9.91 3.41
CA LYS A 184 -20.24 -9.71 3.09
C LYS A 184 -20.58 -8.27 2.75
N TYR A 185 -20.03 -7.32 3.48
CA TYR A 185 -20.36 -5.90 3.35
C TYR A 185 -19.39 -5.11 2.46
N CYS A 186 -18.35 -5.76 1.91
CA CYS A 186 -17.59 -5.18 0.82
C CYS A 186 -18.49 -5.08 -0.42
N ILE A 187 -18.61 -3.89 -1.00
CA ILE A 187 -19.45 -3.61 -2.17
C ILE A 187 -18.75 -4.14 -3.42
N ASP A 188 -17.52 -3.68 -3.63
CA ASP A 188 -16.61 -4.05 -4.70
C ASP A 188 -15.15 -4.01 -4.21
N MET A 189 -14.24 -4.47 -5.05
CA MET A 189 -12.80 -4.40 -4.88
C MET A 189 -12.20 -3.80 -6.14
N GLU A 190 -11.67 -2.59 -6.06
CA GLU A 190 -10.98 -1.94 -7.18
C GLU A 190 -9.61 -2.57 -7.39
N VAL A 191 -9.41 -3.13 -8.59
CA VAL A 191 -8.13 -3.69 -9.05
C VAL A 191 -7.62 -2.91 -10.25
N ASN A 192 -6.31 -2.81 -10.41
CA ASN A 192 -5.72 -2.04 -11.50
C ASN A 192 -5.80 -2.76 -12.87
N ASP A 193 -5.61 -4.07 -12.90
CA ASP A 193 -5.66 -4.90 -14.12
C ASP A 193 -6.19 -6.30 -13.78
N LEU A 194 -7.41 -6.60 -14.27
CA LEU A 194 -8.07 -7.89 -14.07
C LEU A 194 -7.34 -9.03 -14.79
N SER A 195 -6.65 -8.75 -15.88
CA SER A 195 -6.01 -9.78 -16.72
C SER A 195 -4.81 -10.44 -16.04
N LEU A 196 -4.23 -9.79 -15.03
CA LEU A 196 -3.12 -10.31 -14.24
C LEU A 196 -3.56 -11.26 -13.11
N LEU A 197 -4.87 -11.33 -12.81
CA LEU A 197 -5.37 -12.09 -11.68
C LEU A 197 -5.59 -13.57 -12.05
N LYS A 198 -4.97 -14.48 -11.29
CA LYS A 198 -5.19 -15.93 -11.40
C LYS A 198 -6.64 -16.32 -11.10
N TYR A 199 -7.24 -15.68 -10.10
CA TYR A 199 -8.61 -15.92 -9.69
C TYR A 199 -9.45 -14.65 -9.84
N SER A 200 -10.55 -14.75 -10.57
CA SER A 200 -11.53 -13.66 -10.70
C SER A 200 -12.66 -13.82 -9.68
N PHE A 201 -13.19 -12.71 -9.21
CA PHE A 201 -14.34 -12.68 -8.30
C PHE A 201 -15.35 -11.61 -8.75
N HIS A 202 -16.64 -11.90 -8.66
CA HIS A 202 -17.72 -11.04 -9.18
C HIS A 202 -17.79 -9.62 -8.62
N LYS A 203 -17.06 -9.33 -7.53
CA LYS A 203 -16.95 -8.00 -6.93
C LYS A 203 -15.73 -7.23 -7.41
N TYR A 204 -14.85 -7.83 -8.19
CA TYR A 204 -13.68 -7.15 -8.72
C TYR A 204 -14.11 -6.18 -9.81
N VAL A 205 -13.65 -4.94 -9.71
CA VAL A 205 -13.92 -3.88 -10.66
C VAL A 205 -12.59 -3.31 -11.11
N GLU A 206 -12.35 -3.31 -12.42
CA GLU A 206 -11.12 -2.75 -12.98
C GLU A 206 -11.19 -1.22 -12.96
N VAL A 207 -10.24 -0.60 -12.26
CA VAL A 207 -10.06 0.86 -12.19
C VAL A 207 -8.58 1.19 -12.39
N PRO A 208 -8.12 1.28 -13.65
CA PRO A 208 -6.71 1.52 -13.96
C PRO A 208 -6.21 2.82 -13.32
N ARG A 209 -5.10 2.74 -12.59
CA ARG A 209 -4.50 3.93 -11.94
C ARG A 209 -3.90 4.88 -12.98
N LYS A 210 -3.53 4.34 -14.14
CA LYS A 210 -3.01 5.10 -15.28
C LYS A 210 -3.96 6.21 -15.72
N ASP A 211 -5.27 5.93 -15.81
CA ASP A 211 -6.26 6.91 -16.25
C ASP A 211 -6.33 8.11 -15.31
N LEU A 212 -6.21 7.86 -13.99
CA LEU A 212 -6.18 8.91 -12.99
C LEU A 212 -4.91 9.76 -13.09
N THR A 213 -3.76 9.13 -13.37
CA THR A 213 -2.47 9.82 -13.51
C THR A 213 -2.33 10.60 -14.82
N ASP A 214 -2.80 10.04 -15.93
CA ASP A 214 -2.75 10.67 -17.26
C ASP A 214 -3.56 11.96 -17.28
N ALA A 215 -4.66 11.99 -16.54
CA ALA A 215 -5.53 13.14 -16.47
C ALA A 215 -4.97 14.30 -15.63
N LEU A 216 -3.89 14.12 -14.85
CA LEU A 216 -3.29 15.16 -13.98
C LEU A 216 -2.83 16.40 -14.76
N THR A 217 -3.33 17.57 -14.34
CA THR A 217 -2.85 18.89 -14.79
C THR A 217 -1.51 19.24 -14.17
N GLN A 218 -0.86 20.33 -14.61
CA GLN A 218 0.40 20.78 -13.99
C GLN A 218 0.18 21.28 -12.57
N GLU A 219 -0.96 21.90 -12.31
CA GLU A 219 -1.43 22.36 -11.01
C GLU A 219 -1.64 21.18 -10.07
N ASP A 220 -2.26 20.10 -10.55
CA ASP A 220 -2.45 18.86 -9.80
C ASP A 220 -1.10 18.25 -9.39
N LYS A 221 -0.15 18.18 -10.33
CA LYS A 221 1.21 17.67 -10.06
C LYS A 221 1.93 18.49 -9.01
N LYS A 222 1.88 19.82 -9.11
CA LYS A 222 2.44 20.74 -8.10
C LYS A 222 1.76 20.57 -6.74
N LEU A 223 0.44 20.35 -6.70
CA LEU A 223 -0.28 20.09 -5.46
C LEU A 223 0.18 18.78 -4.81
N LEU A 224 0.26 17.69 -5.58
CA LEU A 224 0.73 16.39 -5.10
C LEU A 224 2.16 16.47 -4.56
N LEU A 225 3.08 17.10 -5.29
CA LEU A 225 4.46 17.31 -4.83
C LEU A 225 4.48 18.08 -3.50
N ARG A 226 3.67 19.13 -3.35
CA ARG A 226 3.55 19.88 -2.08
C ARG A 226 2.94 19.05 -0.96
N ILE A 227 2.06 18.10 -1.24
CA ILE A 227 1.49 17.21 -0.21
C ILE A 227 2.56 16.22 0.27
N PHE A 228 3.31 15.59 -0.65
CA PHE A 228 4.16 14.45 -0.31
C PHE A 228 5.63 14.80 -0.04
N ILE A 229 6.19 15.80 -0.70
CA ILE A 229 7.60 16.15 -0.54
C ILE A 229 7.71 17.21 0.57
N ALA A 230 8.21 16.77 1.73
CA ALA A 230 8.24 17.57 2.96
C ALA A 230 9.22 18.75 2.90
N ASN A 231 10.35 18.60 2.22
CA ASN A 231 11.44 19.57 2.27
C ASN A 231 12.08 19.75 0.89
N ASP A 232 12.39 21.01 0.56
CA ASP A 232 13.14 21.40 -0.63
C ASP A 232 14.50 20.70 -0.72
N THR A 233 15.08 20.27 0.40
CA THR A 233 16.36 19.54 0.40
C THR A 233 16.27 18.18 -0.31
N ASP A 234 15.20 17.41 -0.12
CA ASP A 234 15.03 16.12 -0.81
C ASP A 234 14.78 16.35 -2.30
N LEU A 235 13.97 17.36 -2.63
CA LEU A 235 13.76 17.76 -4.01
C LEU A 235 15.06 18.25 -4.66
N LYS A 236 15.86 19.06 -3.94
CA LYS A 236 17.18 19.53 -4.40
C LYS A 236 18.14 18.37 -4.60
N LYS A 237 18.19 17.37 -3.72
CA LYS A 237 18.98 16.13 -3.88
C LYS A 237 18.58 15.38 -5.15
N LEU A 238 17.29 15.22 -5.39
CA LEU A 238 16.75 14.56 -6.57
C LEU A 238 17.05 15.31 -7.86
N LEU A 239 17.03 16.65 -7.78
CA LEU A 239 17.31 17.60 -8.85
C LEU A 239 18.76 18.08 -8.88
N MET A 240 19.68 17.45 -8.11
CA MET A 240 21.08 17.87 -8.12
C MET A 240 21.59 17.89 -9.56
N PRO A 241 22.39 18.91 -9.94
CA PRO A 241 22.79 19.12 -11.32
C PRO A 241 23.29 17.82 -11.95
N GLN A 242 22.84 17.58 -13.18
CA GLN A 242 23.21 16.45 -14.01
C GLN A 242 24.72 16.50 -14.29
N GLU A 243 25.55 16.06 -13.36
CA GLU A 243 26.83 15.48 -13.77
C GLU A 243 26.47 14.31 -14.67
N THR A 244 27.03 14.31 -15.86
CA THR A 244 26.62 13.57 -17.07
C THR A 244 26.74 12.05 -16.97
N GLY A 245 26.60 11.48 -15.78
CA GLY A 245 26.71 10.06 -15.46
C GLY A 245 25.38 9.34 -15.40
N LEU A 246 25.46 8.02 -15.55
CA LEU A 246 24.33 7.10 -15.47
C LEU A 246 23.74 7.10 -14.05
N ARG A 247 22.41 6.98 -13.92
CA ARG A 247 21.72 6.93 -12.63
C ARG A 247 20.97 5.62 -12.45
N VAL A 248 21.18 4.98 -11.30
CA VAL A 248 20.46 3.77 -10.90
C VAL A 248 19.65 4.08 -9.65
N LEU A 249 18.33 3.93 -9.71
CA LEU A 249 17.45 3.96 -8.56
C LEU A 249 17.27 2.55 -8.01
N ILE A 250 17.46 2.41 -6.70
CA ILE A 250 17.15 1.19 -5.96
C ILE A 250 16.03 1.51 -4.98
N LEU A 251 14.95 0.72 -5.06
CA LEU A 251 13.86 0.76 -4.10
C LEU A 251 14.16 -0.27 -3.02
N THR A 252 14.37 0.18 -1.77
CA THR A 252 14.50 -0.78 -0.66
C THR A 252 13.13 -1.24 -0.19
N GLU A 253 13.08 -2.38 0.47
CA GLU A 253 11.85 -3.04 0.90
C GLU A 253 12.12 -3.75 2.24
N PRO A 254 11.12 -3.84 3.15
CA PRO A 254 11.33 -4.37 4.49
C PRO A 254 11.33 -5.92 4.49
N LEU A 255 12.22 -6.52 3.70
CA LEU A 255 12.34 -7.96 3.44
C LEU A 255 13.32 -8.64 4.40
N CYS A 256 13.11 -9.89 4.78
CA CYS A 256 14.00 -10.66 5.66
C CYS A 256 14.36 -9.94 6.99
N ASP A 257 15.27 -10.54 7.76
CA ASP A 257 15.92 -9.86 8.89
C ASP A 257 16.90 -8.76 8.43
N PRO A 258 17.25 -7.79 9.29
CA PRO A 258 18.10 -6.66 8.92
C PRO A 258 19.48 -7.03 8.36
N GLU A 259 20.12 -8.10 8.84
CA GLU A 259 21.47 -8.47 8.40
C GLU A 259 21.42 -9.13 7.02
N THR A 260 20.43 -9.99 6.79
CA THR A 260 20.19 -10.56 5.45
C THR A 260 19.79 -9.48 4.45
N ARG A 261 18.95 -8.52 4.86
CA ARG A 261 18.55 -7.37 4.03
C ARG A 261 19.74 -6.49 3.62
N LYS A 262 20.70 -6.25 4.52
CA LYS A 262 21.94 -5.54 4.18
C LYS A 262 22.70 -6.26 3.06
N ARG A 263 22.92 -7.58 3.20
CA ARG A 263 23.60 -8.39 2.18
C ARG A 263 22.85 -8.35 0.85
N LEU A 264 21.53 -8.52 0.89
CA LEU A 264 20.67 -8.46 -0.29
C LEU A 264 20.87 -7.15 -1.06
N PHE A 265 20.73 -6.00 -0.41
CA PHE A 265 20.86 -4.73 -1.14
C PHE A 265 22.30 -4.41 -1.54
N GLN A 266 23.31 -4.93 -0.83
CA GLN A 266 24.70 -4.88 -1.29
C GLN A 266 24.87 -5.62 -2.61
N ASP A 267 24.31 -6.82 -2.72
CA ASP A 267 24.34 -7.61 -3.96
C ASP A 267 23.56 -6.93 -5.09
N VAL A 268 22.41 -6.32 -4.78
CA VAL A 268 21.64 -5.52 -5.77
C VAL A 268 22.49 -4.36 -6.30
N VAL A 269 23.16 -3.59 -5.43
CA VAL A 269 24.06 -2.51 -5.86
C VAL A 269 25.23 -3.05 -6.67
N ASN A 270 25.84 -4.15 -6.24
CA ASN A 270 27.00 -4.75 -6.92
C ASN A 270 26.64 -5.26 -8.32
N GLN A 271 25.48 -5.90 -8.46
CA GLN A 271 25.04 -6.51 -9.72
C GLN A 271 24.44 -5.48 -10.68
N TYR A 272 23.68 -4.50 -10.18
CA TYR A 272 22.88 -3.60 -11.02
C TYR A 272 23.34 -2.14 -11.00
N GLY A 273 24.31 -1.78 -10.15
CA GLY A 273 24.86 -0.42 -10.04
C GLY A 273 25.80 0.01 -11.16
N ARG A 274 26.01 -0.85 -12.17
CA ARG A 274 26.76 -0.55 -13.39
C ARG A 274 25.88 -0.70 -14.62
N ILE A 275 26.07 0.19 -15.58
CA ILE A 275 25.41 0.14 -16.89
C ILE A 275 26.51 0.18 -17.94
N ARG A 276 26.57 -0.83 -18.80
CA ARG A 276 27.61 -0.98 -19.85
C ARG A 276 29.05 -0.90 -19.32
N GLY A 277 29.29 -1.40 -18.11
CA GLY A 277 30.60 -1.38 -17.44
C GLY A 277 30.92 -0.09 -16.67
N GLU A 278 30.20 1.00 -16.93
CA GLU A 278 30.36 2.28 -16.26
C GLU A 278 29.65 2.31 -14.89
N LYS A 279 30.30 2.92 -13.89
CA LYS A 279 29.72 3.10 -12.55
C LYS A 279 28.62 4.16 -12.64
N ALA A 280 27.41 3.81 -12.20
CA ALA A 280 26.31 4.75 -12.10
C ALA A 280 26.30 5.43 -10.72
N GLN A 281 25.71 6.62 -10.64
CA GLN A 281 25.32 7.22 -9.37
C GLN A 281 24.15 6.42 -8.80
N ILE A 282 24.39 5.81 -7.64
CA ILE A 282 23.38 5.03 -6.93
C ILE A 282 22.50 5.99 -6.14
N MET A 283 21.20 5.84 -6.33
CA MET A 283 20.19 6.54 -5.55
C MET A 283 19.30 5.52 -4.88
N ILE A 284 19.02 5.74 -3.60
CA ILE A 284 18.27 4.78 -2.79
C ILE A 284 17.03 5.47 -2.26
N LYS A 285 15.86 4.97 -2.68
CA LYS A 285 14.58 5.30 -2.07
C LYS A 285 14.30 4.26 -1.00
N GLN A 286 14.55 4.63 0.25
CA GLN A 286 14.33 3.74 1.38
C GLN A 286 12.84 3.56 1.66
N HIS A 287 12.41 2.33 1.93
CA HIS A 287 11.03 2.06 2.35
C HIS A 287 10.77 2.53 3.79
N PRO A 288 9.59 3.11 4.11
CA PRO A 288 9.32 3.66 5.44
C PRO A 288 9.41 2.70 6.62
N ARG A 289 9.12 1.42 6.37
CA ARG A 289 9.24 0.33 7.36
C ARG A 289 10.62 -0.33 7.39
N ASP A 290 11.55 0.11 6.54
CA ASP A 290 12.90 -0.46 6.48
C ASP A 290 13.81 0.27 7.46
N LEU A 291 14.26 -0.43 8.51
CA LEU A 291 15.01 0.15 9.62
C LEU A 291 16.54 0.07 9.44
N VAL A 292 17.01 -0.48 8.31
CA VAL A 292 18.45 -0.52 8.01
C VAL A 292 18.97 0.89 7.74
N ASP A 293 20.10 1.26 8.36
CA ASP A 293 20.78 2.52 8.02
C ASP A 293 21.67 2.34 6.79
N TYR A 294 21.11 2.62 5.61
CA TYR A 294 21.84 2.52 4.35
C TYR A 294 22.92 3.57 4.15
N ARG A 295 23.03 4.59 5.02
CA ARG A 295 24.12 5.56 4.94
C ARG A 295 25.45 4.93 5.34
N GLU A 296 25.41 3.98 6.28
CA GLU A 296 26.57 3.20 6.68
C GLU A 296 26.94 2.15 5.62
N VAL A 297 25.93 1.59 4.96
CA VAL A 297 26.12 0.55 3.93
C VAL A 297 26.61 1.14 2.61
N PHE A 298 26.09 2.31 2.21
CA PHE A 298 26.36 2.96 0.93
C PHE A 298 26.70 4.44 1.11
N PRO A 299 27.92 4.77 1.58
CA PRO A 299 28.32 6.15 1.88
C PRO A 299 28.32 7.07 0.66
N ASP A 300 28.53 6.50 -0.55
CA ASP A 300 28.52 7.24 -1.81
C ASP A 300 27.12 7.40 -2.44
N ALA A 301 26.10 6.74 -1.88
CA ALA A 301 24.76 6.75 -2.47
C ALA A 301 23.99 8.03 -2.09
N LEU A 302 23.12 8.49 -2.99
CA LEU A 302 22.14 9.53 -2.68
C LEU A 302 20.89 8.90 -2.09
N LEU A 303 20.76 8.95 -0.77
CA LEU A 303 19.57 8.52 -0.06
C LEU A 303 18.54 9.66 0.00
N PHE A 304 17.31 9.36 -0.41
CA PHE A 304 16.18 10.27 -0.25
C PHE A 304 14.98 9.55 0.39
N GLY A 305 14.25 10.33 1.18
CA GLY A 305 13.48 9.83 2.32
C GLY A 305 12.26 8.97 1.98
N ALA A 306 11.88 8.17 2.99
CA ALA A 306 10.71 7.31 3.01
C ALA A 306 9.35 8.03 2.98
N GLY A 307 9.31 9.37 3.11
CA GLY A 307 8.09 10.13 3.37
C GLY A 307 7.12 10.28 2.19
N PHE A 308 7.35 9.58 1.07
CA PHE A 308 6.50 9.68 -0.12
C PHE A 308 6.48 8.39 -0.97
N PRO A 309 5.38 8.16 -1.72
CA PRO A 309 5.24 6.99 -2.59
C PRO A 309 6.06 7.18 -3.86
N MET A 310 6.56 6.09 -4.46
CA MET A 310 7.55 6.19 -5.55
C MET A 310 7.00 6.89 -6.81
N GLU A 311 5.68 6.88 -6.99
CA GLU A 311 4.96 7.55 -8.07
C GLU A 311 5.19 9.06 -8.08
N MET A 312 5.57 9.68 -6.95
CA MET A 312 5.97 11.08 -6.92
C MET A 312 7.19 11.37 -7.78
N LEU A 313 8.07 10.38 -8.02
CA LEU A 313 9.24 10.56 -8.86
C LEU A 313 8.86 10.90 -10.30
N ASN A 314 7.73 10.37 -10.80
CA ASN A 314 7.22 10.71 -12.13
C ASN A 314 6.78 12.16 -12.25
N LEU A 315 6.46 12.82 -11.13
CA LEU A 315 5.94 14.17 -11.11
C LEU A 315 7.05 15.23 -11.02
N ILE A 316 8.28 14.82 -10.71
CA ILE A 316 9.44 15.72 -10.58
C ILE A 316 9.95 16.09 -11.98
N PRO A 317 9.88 17.38 -12.38
CA PRO A 317 10.29 17.78 -13.72
C PRO A 317 11.78 17.48 -13.98
N GLY A 318 12.07 16.85 -15.12
CA GLY A 318 13.43 16.55 -15.56
C GLY A 318 14.11 15.38 -14.83
N LEU A 319 13.44 14.72 -13.88
CA LEU A 319 13.98 13.53 -13.23
C LEU A 319 13.89 12.32 -14.16
N GLN A 320 15.04 11.71 -14.43
CA GLN A 320 15.15 10.44 -15.16
C GLN A 320 16.23 9.56 -14.54
N PHE A 321 15.99 8.25 -14.60
CA PHE A 321 16.90 7.19 -14.21
C PHE A 321 17.19 6.31 -15.42
N ASP A 322 18.45 5.91 -15.57
CA ASP A 322 18.84 4.95 -16.61
C ASP A 322 18.38 3.54 -16.26
N ARG A 323 18.35 3.21 -14.97
CA ARG A 323 17.81 1.95 -14.45
C ARG A 323 17.07 2.15 -13.14
N ILE A 324 15.97 1.42 -12.96
CA ILE A 324 15.27 1.28 -11.69
C ILE A 324 15.25 -0.20 -11.31
N VAL A 325 15.59 -0.52 -10.07
CA VAL A 325 15.66 -1.89 -9.55
C VAL A 325 14.79 -2.00 -8.30
N SER A 326 13.98 -3.05 -8.23
CA SER A 326 13.18 -3.45 -7.07
C SER A 326 13.16 -4.97 -6.94
N VAL A 327 12.87 -5.47 -5.74
CA VAL A 327 12.66 -6.90 -5.53
C VAL A 327 11.20 -7.25 -5.80
N TYR A 328 10.27 -6.66 -5.04
CA TYR A 328 8.83 -6.97 -5.13
C TYR A 328 7.95 -5.76 -5.51
N THR A 329 8.49 -4.55 -5.51
CA THR A 329 7.72 -3.37 -5.90
C THR A 329 7.54 -3.34 -7.42
N MET A 330 6.28 -3.42 -7.88
CA MET A 330 5.94 -3.33 -9.31
C MET A 330 6.38 -1.99 -9.92
N LEU A 331 7.09 -2.04 -11.05
CA LEU A 331 7.72 -0.86 -11.66
C LEU A 331 6.91 -0.25 -12.80
N ASP A 332 5.78 -0.84 -13.19
CA ASP A 332 4.99 -0.43 -14.37
C ASP A 332 4.56 1.03 -14.30
N ALA A 333 4.15 1.51 -13.12
CA ALA A 333 3.74 2.89 -12.92
C ALA A 333 4.88 3.92 -13.06
N LEU A 334 6.16 3.54 -12.96
CA LEU A 334 7.27 4.51 -13.06
C LEU A 334 7.59 4.84 -14.52
N THR A 335 7.35 6.07 -14.94
CA THR A 335 7.69 6.56 -16.29
C THR A 335 9.06 7.24 -16.32
N CYS A 336 9.64 7.55 -15.16
CA CYS A 336 10.94 8.21 -15.06
C CYS A 336 12.16 7.26 -15.21
N GLY A 337 11.97 5.99 -15.61
CA GLY A 337 13.05 5.01 -15.77
C GLY A 337 13.15 4.47 -17.21
N LYS A 338 14.36 4.42 -17.76
CA LYS A 338 14.62 3.85 -19.11
C LYS A 338 14.62 2.33 -19.08
N GLU A 339 15.37 1.73 -18.15
CA GLU A 339 15.41 0.30 -17.87
C GLU A 339 14.73 0.02 -16.52
N LYS A 340 13.89 -1.01 -16.46
CA LYS A 340 13.22 -1.45 -15.23
C LYS A 340 13.59 -2.90 -14.97
N VAL A 341 14.12 -3.18 -13.79
CA VAL A 341 14.55 -4.52 -13.38
C VAL A 341 13.75 -4.92 -12.15
N PHE A 342 12.78 -5.81 -12.36
CA PHE A 342 12.05 -6.48 -11.30
C PHE A 342 12.71 -7.82 -11.01
N LEU A 343 13.11 -8.07 -9.76
CA LEU A 343 13.89 -9.25 -9.40
C LEU A 343 13.05 -10.47 -8.99
N GLY A 344 11.98 -10.26 -8.23
CA GLY A 344 11.02 -11.31 -7.86
C GLY A 344 11.57 -12.48 -7.03
N ASP A 345 10.80 -13.57 -7.01
CA ASP A 345 11.01 -14.74 -6.15
C ASP A 345 12.36 -15.44 -6.40
N ASP A 346 12.76 -15.62 -7.66
CA ASP A 346 14.00 -16.31 -8.04
C ASP A 346 15.26 -15.62 -7.49
N PHE A 347 15.21 -14.30 -7.32
CA PHE A 347 16.28 -13.55 -6.68
C PHE A 347 16.26 -13.75 -5.16
N MET A 348 15.06 -13.81 -4.57
CA MET A 348 14.85 -13.96 -3.13
C MET A 348 15.20 -15.34 -2.58
N ASP A 349 15.13 -16.40 -3.40
CA ASP A 349 15.56 -17.76 -3.04
C ASP A 349 17.03 -17.84 -2.56
N ARG A 350 17.85 -16.83 -2.85
CA ARG A 350 19.25 -16.73 -2.39
C ARG A 350 19.38 -16.26 -0.95
N TYR A 351 18.33 -15.64 -0.41
CA TYR A 351 18.37 -14.92 0.88
C TYR A 351 17.46 -15.55 1.93
N GLU A 352 16.36 -16.18 1.53
CA GLU A 352 15.48 -16.93 2.42
C GLU A 352 14.87 -18.15 1.73
N ALA A 353 14.34 -19.08 2.52
CA ALA A 353 13.79 -20.32 2.00
C ALA A 353 12.52 -20.04 1.16
N PRO A 354 12.35 -20.68 -0.02
CA PRO A 354 11.22 -20.43 -0.93
C PRO A 354 9.83 -20.47 -0.26
N GLU A 355 9.65 -21.33 0.75
CA GLU A 355 8.39 -21.48 1.47
C GLU A 355 7.99 -20.25 2.29
N ILE A 356 8.92 -19.32 2.52
CA ILE A 356 8.71 -18.08 3.28
C ILE A 356 8.10 -16.99 2.40
N HIS A 357 8.57 -16.85 1.15
CA HIS A 357 8.17 -15.74 0.27
C HIS A 357 7.30 -16.12 -0.93
N ARG A 358 7.35 -17.36 -1.42
CA ARG A 358 6.57 -17.81 -2.59
C ARG A 358 5.12 -18.17 -2.23
N THR A 359 4.37 -17.20 -1.69
CA THR A 359 3.02 -17.43 -1.14
C THR A 359 2.03 -17.93 -2.21
N ASN A 360 2.10 -17.38 -3.43
CA ASN A 360 1.21 -17.75 -4.55
C ASN A 360 1.43 -19.16 -5.11
N GLU A 361 2.53 -19.84 -4.77
CA GLU A 361 2.74 -21.24 -5.15
C GLU A 361 2.04 -22.20 -4.18
N ALA A 362 1.65 -21.73 -3.00
CA ALA A 362 1.03 -22.52 -1.94
C ALA A 362 -0.52 -22.43 -1.91
N ILE A 363 -1.15 -21.84 -2.93
CA ILE A 363 -2.60 -21.59 -3.02
C ILE A 363 -3.35 -22.52 -3.96
#